data_AF-A0A8T5ALG5-F1
#
_entry.id   AF-A0A8T5ALG5-F1
#
_cell.length_a   1.000
_cell.length_b   1.000
_cell.length_c   1.000
_cell.angle_alpha   90.00
_cell.angle_beta   90.00
_cell.angle_gamma   90.00
#
_symmetry.space_group_name_H-M   'P 1'
#
loop_
_entity.id
_entity.type
_entity.pdbx_description
1 polymer ?
#
loop_
_entity_poly.entity_id
_entity_poly.type
_entity_poly.pdbx_seq_one_letter_code
_entity_poly.pdbx_strand_id
1 'polypeptide(L)'
;MIPSRGWPGIRSEKPAGRGREGGGPGGRAGLDLKLLTDVIVLLDGYRINRYRDPKPFSEAIREGKLGENLREEWPRVERILLDMAGEPGELPAVLRLFKLRSILNYVGYLFATVVLLLVLARLLLGYDLGEYWGPMVVASIILIPGSWLAAQYMNYRIAVEVERYYEDNPHLHRREKLYLKELNQRLINTLISHLKAWRMDPRDYAMGLYNVDYQGITIVEAPTSLRKYYTVIPDLSGMDREPVRGKKGRRRASQPPRRESS
;
A
#
# COMPACT_ATOMS: atom_id res chain seq x y z
N MET A 1 1.94 -12.52 -22.53
CA MET A 1 1.24 -11.29 -22.08
C MET A 1 0.27 -11.65 -20.97
N ILE A 2 0.67 -11.50 -19.71
CA ILE A 2 -0.21 -11.74 -18.55
C ILE A 2 -0.93 -10.40 -18.29
N PRO A 3 -2.27 -10.38 -18.24
CA PRO A 3 -3.00 -9.13 -17.98
C PRO A 3 -2.65 -8.62 -16.58
N SER A 4 -2.32 -7.34 -16.46
CA SER A 4 -2.05 -6.63 -15.20
C SER A 4 -3.33 -6.45 -14.37
N ARG A 5 -4.02 -7.55 -14.04
CA ARG A 5 -5.11 -7.57 -13.08
C ARG A 5 -4.50 -7.32 -11.71
N GLY A 6 -4.77 -6.13 -11.16
CA GLY A 6 -4.32 -5.73 -9.83
C GLY A 6 -4.55 -6.83 -8.79
N TRP A 7 -3.60 -6.94 -7.86
CA TRP A 7 -3.56 -7.93 -6.79
C TRP A 7 -4.91 -8.09 -6.09
N PRO A 8 -5.61 -9.22 -6.30
CA PRO A 8 -6.91 -9.41 -5.72
C PRO A 8 -6.69 -9.90 -4.28
N GLY A 9 -6.73 -8.99 -3.32
CA GLY A 9 -6.37 -9.28 -1.92
C GLY A 9 -6.00 -8.01 -1.15
N ILE A 10 -5.57 -6.98 -1.88
CA ILE A 10 -5.61 -5.61 -1.39
C ILE A 10 -7.09 -5.24 -1.38
N ARG A 11 -7.76 -5.49 -0.25
CA ARG A 11 -8.99 -4.81 0.06
C ARG A 11 -8.62 -3.33 -0.07
N SER A 12 -9.12 -2.64 -1.09
CA SER A 12 -9.07 -1.19 -1.07
C SER A 12 -9.90 -0.84 0.15
N GLU A 13 -9.22 -0.64 1.28
CA GLU A 13 -9.73 0.22 2.31
C GLU A 13 -9.88 1.55 1.58
N LYS A 14 -11.06 1.74 0.96
CA LYS A 14 -11.56 3.08 0.73
C LYS A 14 -11.36 3.77 2.07
N PRO A 15 -10.54 4.83 2.14
CA PRO A 15 -10.42 5.57 3.37
C PRO A 15 -11.84 5.85 3.86
N ALA A 16 -12.15 5.39 5.07
CA ALA A 16 -13.45 5.54 5.66
C ALA A 16 -13.84 7.03 5.59
N GLY A 17 -14.90 7.31 4.84
CA GLY A 17 -15.51 8.64 4.74
C GLY A 17 -14.61 9.76 4.17
N ARG A 18 -14.63 9.92 2.85
CA ARG A 18 -14.55 11.27 2.27
C ARG A 18 -15.75 11.49 1.39
N GLY A 19 -16.76 12.17 1.96
CA GLY A 19 -17.70 12.93 1.16
C GLY A 19 -16.90 13.80 0.20
N ARG A 20 -17.17 13.63 -1.09
CA ARG A 20 -16.83 14.62 -2.10
C ARG A 20 -17.73 15.82 -1.84
N GLU A 21 -17.32 16.69 -0.93
CA GLU A 21 -17.88 18.03 -0.79
C GLU A 21 -16.91 18.85 0.06
N GLY A 22 -16.56 20.02 -0.44
CA GLY A 22 -15.67 20.96 0.24
C GLY A 22 -14.28 21.03 -0.38
N GLY A 23 -14.13 21.90 -1.38
CA GLY A 23 -12.84 22.53 -1.65
C GLY A 23 -12.35 23.17 -0.35
N GLY A 24 -11.37 22.53 0.29
CA GLY A 24 -10.63 23.10 1.40
C GLY A 24 -9.81 24.29 0.91
N PRO A 25 -9.48 25.24 1.82
CA PRO A 25 -9.12 26.61 1.47
C PRO A 25 -7.95 26.64 0.52
N GLY A 26 -8.15 27.36 -0.59
CA GLY A 26 -7.15 27.60 -1.62
C GLY A 26 -5.84 28.10 -1.03
N GLY A 27 -4.85 27.21 -0.97
CA GLY A 27 -3.46 27.54 -0.81
C GLY A 27 -2.87 27.82 -2.19
N ARG A 28 -2.30 29.02 -2.34
CA ARG A 28 -1.67 29.55 -3.56
C ARG A 28 -0.79 28.50 -4.26
N ALA A 29 -1.10 28.25 -5.53
CA ALA A 29 -0.31 27.55 -6.56
C ALA A 29 0.63 26.43 -6.09
N GLY A 30 0.18 25.19 -6.25
CA GLY A 30 1.03 24.15 -6.86
C GLY A 30 0.95 22.76 -6.24
N LEU A 31 0.84 22.62 -4.92
CA LEU A 31 1.14 21.36 -4.24
C LEU A 31 -0.02 20.79 -3.41
N ASP A 32 -0.48 19.58 -3.75
CA ASP A 32 -1.55 18.87 -3.03
C ASP A 32 -0.96 18.09 -1.84
N LEU A 33 -1.03 18.68 -0.64
CA LEU A 33 -0.48 18.08 0.58
C LEU A 33 -1.22 16.82 1.03
N LYS A 34 -2.50 16.65 0.68
CA LYS A 34 -3.24 15.41 1.00
C LYS A 34 -2.74 14.28 0.12
N LEU A 35 -2.59 14.54 -1.18
CA LEU A 35 -1.97 13.59 -2.10
C LEU A 35 -0.53 13.24 -1.66
N LEU A 36 0.25 14.22 -1.20
CA LEU A 36 1.61 13.99 -0.69
C LEU A 36 1.59 13.00 0.49
N THR A 37 0.65 13.19 1.40
CA THR A 37 0.44 12.30 2.55
C THR A 37 0.07 10.89 2.11
N ASP A 38 -0.83 10.76 1.12
CA ASP A 38 -1.24 9.45 0.61
C ASP A 38 -0.07 8.72 -0.10
N VAL A 39 0.80 9.46 -0.81
CA VAL A 39 2.03 8.91 -1.40
C VAL A 39 3.02 8.48 -0.31
N ILE A 40 3.17 9.25 0.76
CA ILE A 40 4.03 8.88 1.90
C ILE A 40 3.58 7.53 2.49
N VAL A 41 2.27 7.35 2.69
CA VAL A 41 1.67 6.10 3.19
C VAL A 41 1.84 4.96 2.20
N LEU A 42 1.69 5.23 0.90
CA LEU A 42 1.95 4.24 -0.16
C LEU A 42 3.37 3.70 -0.08
N LEU A 43 4.37 4.58 -0.12
CA LEU A 43 5.79 4.19 -0.13
C LEU A 43 6.17 3.45 1.16
N ASP A 44 5.64 3.88 2.30
CA ASP A 44 5.87 3.21 3.57
C ASP A 44 5.28 1.79 3.61
N GLY A 45 4.08 1.60 3.06
CA GLY A 45 3.47 0.27 2.90
C GLY A 45 4.36 -0.68 2.10
N TYR A 46 4.94 -0.20 1.01
CA TYR A 46 5.86 -1.01 0.19
C TYR A 46 7.10 -1.49 0.96
N ARG A 47 7.61 -0.71 1.92
CA ARG A 47 8.77 -1.10 2.74
C ARG A 47 8.50 -2.34 3.60
N ILE A 48 7.25 -2.54 4.01
CA ILE A 48 6.80 -3.71 4.78
C ILE A 48 6.06 -4.74 3.91
N ASN A 49 6.30 -4.72 2.59
CA ASN A 49 5.67 -5.63 1.62
C ASN A 49 4.13 -5.54 1.57
N ARG A 50 3.56 -4.38 1.94
CA ARG A 50 2.14 -4.07 1.75
C ARG A 50 1.96 -3.29 0.47
N TYR A 51 1.74 -4.03 -0.62
CA TYR A 51 1.57 -3.46 -1.93
C TYR A 51 0.18 -2.84 -2.08
N ARG A 52 0.13 -1.62 -2.62
CA ARG A 52 -1.09 -0.91 -3.06
C ARG A 52 -0.84 -0.47 -4.50
N ASP A 53 -1.89 -0.43 -5.33
CA ASP A 53 -1.71 0.00 -6.73
C ASP A 53 -1.15 1.43 -6.78
N PRO A 54 0.03 1.67 -7.39
CA PRO A 54 0.59 3.01 -7.51
C PRO A 54 -0.07 3.83 -8.62
N LYS A 55 -0.79 3.20 -9.56
CA LYS A 55 -1.36 3.88 -10.74
C LYS A 55 -2.27 5.08 -10.42
N PRO A 56 -3.15 5.05 -9.39
CA PRO A 56 -3.98 6.20 -9.05
C PRO A 56 -3.17 7.45 -8.67
N PHE A 57 -1.92 7.29 -8.23
CA PHE A 57 -1.03 8.39 -7.89
C PHE A 57 -0.23 8.88 -9.11
N SER A 58 0.06 7.99 -10.06
CA SER A 58 0.88 8.28 -11.23
C SER A 58 0.33 9.42 -12.08
N GLU A 59 -0.98 9.48 -12.29
CA GLU A 59 -1.61 10.57 -13.06
C GLU A 59 -1.40 11.93 -12.37
N ALA A 60 -1.72 12.01 -11.09
CA ALA A 60 -1.61 13.24 -10.32
C ALA A 60 -0.14 13.72 -10.16
N ILE A 61 0.81 12.78 -10.03
CA ILE A 61 2.24 13.10 -9.96
C ILE A 61 2.76 13.58 -11.32
N ARG A 62 2.34 12.96 -12.43
CA ARG A 62 2.71 13.38 -13.79
C ARG A 62 2.16 14.75 -14.16
N GLU A 63 1.04 15.15 -13.57
CA GLU A 63 0.49 16.51 -13.66
C GLU A 63 1.28 17.55 -12.84
N GLY A 64 2.30 17.13 -12.07
CA GLY A 64 3.13 18.03 -11.28
C GLY A 64 2.52 18.45 -9.94
N LYS A 65 1.40 17.83 -9.50
CA LYS A 65 0.69 18.19 -8.26
C LYS A 65 1.52 18.02 -6.98
N LEU A 66 2.64 17.31 -7.03
CA LEU A 66 3.57 17.09 -5.91
C LEU A 66 4.96 17.72 -6.13
N GLY A 67 5.10 18.57 -7.16
CA GLY A 67 6.37 19.21 -7.54
C GLY A 67 7.17 18.43 -8.59
N GLU A 68 8.01 19.16 -9.33
CA GLU A 68 8.79 18.63 -10.47
C GLU A 68 9.81 17.56 -10.05
N ASN A 69 10.46 17.72 -8.89
CA ASN A 69 11.45 16.75 -8.40
C ASN A 69 10.86 15.33 -8.29
N LEU A 70 9.66 15.21 -7.70
CA LEU A 70 9.00 13.91 -7.57
C LEU A 70 8.48 13.43 -8.92
N ARG A 71 7.97 14.33 -9.77
CA ARG A 71 7.49 14.01 -11.11
C ARG A 71 8.58 13.36 -11.96
N GLU A 72 9.79 13.90 -11.93
CA GLU A 72 10.96 13.37 -12.65
C GLU A 72 11.44 12.02 -12.09
N GLU A 73 11.45 11.87 -10.76
CA GLU A 73 11.88 10.63 -10.11
C GLU A 73 10.81 9.52 -10.19
N TRP A 74 9.54 9.88 -10.37
CA TRP A 74 8.40 8.96 -10.27
C TRP A 74 8.44 7.76 -11.20
N PRO A 75 8.79 7.84 -12.50
CA PRO A 75 8.85 6.66 -13.37
C PRO A 75 9.79 5.58 -12.84
N ARG A 76 10.88 5.98 -12.19
CA ARG A 76 11.81 5.05 -11.53
C ARG A 76 11.17 4.45 -10.27
N VAL A 77 10.53 5.27 -9.45
CA VAL A 77 9.82 4.82 -8.24
C VAL A 77 8.71 3.85 -8.62
N GLU A 78 7.82 4.22 -9.54
CA GLU A 78 6.73 3.40 -10.07
C GLU A 78 7.23 2.03 -10.55
N ARG A 79 8.36 2.00 -11.29
CA ARG A 79 8.99 0.74 -11.69
C ARG A 79 9.40 -0.12 -10.50
N ILE A 80 10.12 0.45 -9.53
CA ILE A 80 10.53 -0.26 -8.30
C ILE A 80 9.30 -0.82 -7.56
N LEU A 81 8.23 -0.02 -7.43
CA LEU A 81 6.99 -0.46 -6.80
C LEU A 81 6.33 -1.60 -7.60
N LEU A 82 6.29 -1.53 -8.93
CA LEU A 82 5.71 -2.59 -9.75
C LEU A 82 6.55 -3.87 -9.72
N ASP A 83 7.88 -3.75 -9.71
CA ASP A 83 8.80 -4.89 -9.62
C ASP A 83 8.64 -5.59 -8.27
N MET A 84 8.67 -4.84 -7.16
CA MET A 84 8.43 -5.36 -5.81
C MET A 84 7.07 -6.03 -5.67
N ALA A 85 6.02 -5.44 -6.25
CA ALA A 85 4.68 -6.01 -6.23
C ALA A 85 4.52 -7.19 -7.20
N GLY A 86 5.36 -7.33 -8.22
CA GLY A 86 5.27 -8.41 -9.21
C GLY A 86 5.78 -9.74 -8.68
N GLU A 87 6.84 -9.71 -7.89
CA GLU A 87 7.56 -10.90 -7.42
C GLU A 87 6.72 -11.97 -6.72
N PRO A 88 5.82 -11.65 -5.76
CA PRO A 88 5.06 -12.71 -5.13
C PRO A 88 4.09 -13.39 -6.10
N GLY A 89 3.81 -12.78 -7.26
CA GLY A 89 3.05 -13.36 -8.36
C GLY A 89 3.82 -14.41 -9.15
N GLU A 90 5.13 -14.52 -8.98
CA GLU A 90 5.97 -15.54 -9.64
C GLU A 90 6.11 -16.81 -8.80
N LEU A 91 5.74 -16.76 -7.51
CA LEU A 91 5.83 -17.89 -6.60
C LEU A 91 4.89 -19.03 -7.03
N PRO A 92 5.40 -20.26 -7.28
CA PRO A 92 4.57 -21.38 -7.72
C PRO A 92 3.45 -21.73 -6.73
N ALA A 93 3.67 -21.50 -5.43
CA ALA A 93 2.66 -21.71 -4.39
C ALA A 93 1.52 -20.68 -4.50
N VAL A 94 1.86 -19.40 -4.61
CA VAL A 94 0.91 -18.29 -4.76
C VAL A 94 0.12 -18.41 -6.08
N LEU A 95 0.79 -18.77 -7.17
CA LEU A 95 0.15 -19.02 -8.47
C LEU A 95 -0.87 -20.18 -8.41
N ARG A 96 -0.54 -21.27 -7.72
CA ARG A 96 -1.47 -22.39 -7.51
C ARG A 96 -2.72 -21.93 -6.75
N LEU A 97 -2.54 -21.14 -5.69
CA LEU A 97 -3.66 -20.59 -4.91
C LEU A 97 -4.51 -19.61 -5.73
N PHE A 98 -3.90 -18.74 -6.54
CA PHE A 98 -4.63 -17.84 -7.45
C PHE A 98 -5.42 -18.58 -8.52
N LYS A 99 -4.84 -19.64 -9.12
CA LYS A 99 -5.55 -20.49 -10.08
C LYS A 99 -6.75 -21.16 -9.44
N LEU A 100 -6.57 -21.78 -8.28
CA LEU A 100 -7.67 -22.43 -7.55
C LEU A 100 -8.78 -21.43 -7.20
N ARG A 101 -8.42 -20.24 -6.69
CA ARG A 101 -9.39 -19.17 -6.42
C ARG A 101 -10.12 -18.71 -7.68
N SER A 102 -9.41 -18.55 -8.79
CA SER A 102 -10.01 -18.12 -10.06
C SER A 102 -11.01 -19.14 -10.59
N ILE A 103 -10.69 -20.43 -10.47
CA ILE A 103 -11.61 -21.54 -10.79
C ILE A 103 -12.84 -21.48 -9.88
N LEU A 104 -12.65 -21.34 -8.56
CA LEU A 104 -13.77 -21.25 -7.60
C LEU A 104 -14.70 -20.07 -7.90
N ASN A 105 -14.13 -18.89 -8.17
CA ASN A 105 -14.91 -17.71 -8.54
C ASN A 105 -15.66 -17.92 -9.87
N TYR A 106 -15.00 -18.52 -10.87
CA TYR A 106 -15.62 -18.79 -12.17
C TYR A 106 -16.81 -19.75 -12.03
N VAL A 107 -16.63 -20.85 -11.28
CA VAL A 107 -17.71 -21.80 -10.97
C VAL A 107 -18.84 -21.11 -10.21
N GLY A 108 -18.52 -20.29 -9.21
CA GLY A 108 -19.50 -19.51 -8.46
C GLY A 108 -20.30 -18.56 -9.35
N TYR A 109 -19.64 -17.82 -10.26
CA TYR A 109 -20.31 -16.92 -11.19
C TYR A 109 -21.15 -17.64 -12.24
N LEU A 110 -20.66 -18.76 -12.77
CA LEU A 110 -21.42 -19.59 -13.72
C LEU A 110 -22.70 -20.09 -13.04
N PHE A 111 -22.59 -20.61 -11.82
CA PHE A 111 -23.72 -21.08 -11.05
C PHE A 111 -24.72 -19.94 -10.75
N ALA A 112 -24.25 -18.79 -10.27
CA ALA A 112 -25.08 -17.62 -10.02
C ALA A 112 -25.81 -17.14 -11.29
N THR A 113 -25.15 -17.21 -12.45
CA THR A 113 -25.75 -16.86 -13.74
C THR A 113 -26.87 -17.82 -14.13
N VAL A 114 -26.66 -19.14 -13.98
CA VAL A 114 -27.70 -20.15 -14.25
C VAL A 114 -28.91 -19.95 -13.34
N VAL A 115 -28.67 -19.74 -12.04
CA VAL A 115 -29.74 -19.48 -11.07
C VAL A 115 -30.52 -18.22 -11.43
N LEU A 116 -29.82 -17.14 -11.78
CA LEU A 116 -30.45 -15.89 -12.20
C LEU A 116 -31.35 -16.09 -13.43
N LEU A 117 -30.87 -16.81 -14.45
CA LEU A 117 -31.66 -17.09 -15.65
C LEU A 117 -32.91 -17.92 -15.35
N LEU A 118 -32.81 -18.90 -14.46
CA LEU A 118 -33.96 -19.71 -14.04
C LEU A 118 -34.98 -18.92 -13.24
N VAL A 119 -34.53 -18.04 -12.34
CA VAL A 119 -35.39 -17.09 -11.62
C VAL A 119 -36.12 -16.18 -12.61
N LEU A 120 -35.42 -15.64 -13.60
CA LEU A 120 -36.03 -14.79 -14.63
C LEU A 120 -37.00 -15.56 -15.52
N ALA A 121 -36.68 -16.79 -15.92
CA ALA A 121 -37.59 -17.64 -16.70
C ALA A 121 -38.89 -17.92 -15.94
N ARG A 122 -38.81 -18.18 -14.63
CA ARG A 122 -39.99 -18.35 -13.77
C ARG A 122 -40.81 -17.06 -13.67
N LEU A 123 -40.16 -15.92 -13.41
CA LEU A 123 -40.86 -14.65 -13.17
C LEU A 123 -41.45 -14.02 -14.44
N LEU A 124 -40.73 -14.08 -15.57
CA LEU A 124 -41.10 -13.38 -16.80
C LEU A 124 -41.89 -14.27 -17.77
N LEU A 125 -41.55 -15.56 -17.84
CA LEU A 125 -42.16 -16.49 -18.80
C LEU A 125 -43.16 -17.44 -18.14
N GLY A 126 -43.32 -17.38 -16.81
CA GLY A 126 -44.21 -18.28 -16.06
C GLY A 126 -43.74 -19.74 -16.07
N TYR A 127 -42.46 -19.99 -16.35
CA TYR A 127 -41.93 -21.36 -16.44
C TYR A 127 -41.94 -22.02 -15.05
N ASP A 128 -42.68 -23.12 -14.89
CA ASP A 128 -42.70 -23.87 -13.64
C ASP A 128 -41.60 -24.94 -13.62
N LEU A 129 -40.68 -24.79 -12.68
CA LEU A 129 -39.58 -25.73 -12.45
C LEU A 129 -40.01 -26.90 -11.52
N GLY A 130 -41.26 -26.89 -11.05
CA GLY A 130 -41.86 -27.95 -10.25
C GLY A 130 -41.03 -28.29 -9.02
N GLU A 131 -40.83 -29.59 -8.80
CA GLU A 131 -40.12 -30.14 -7.63
C GLU A 131 -38.64 -29.73 -7.54
N TYR A 132 -38.03 -29.28 -8.65
CA TYR A 132 -36.62 -28.89 -8.67
C TYR A 132 -36.38 -27.49 -8.10
N TRP A 133 -37.41 -26.63 -8.02
CA TRP A 133 -37.24 -25.24 -7.57
C TRP A 133 -36.70 -25.13 -6.14
N GLY A 134 -37.29 -25.88 -5.21
CA GLY A 134 -36.90 -25.86 -3.80
C GLY A 134 -35.42 -26.23 -3.58
N PRO A 135 -34.97 -27.41 -4.04
CA PRO A 135 -33.57 -27.81 -3.97
C PRO A 135 -32.61 -26.81 -4.61
N MET A 136 -32.98 -26.20 -5.75
CA MET A 136 -32.13 -25.20 -6.42
C MET A 136 -31.97 -23.92 -5.60
N VAL A 137 -33.04 -23.41 -4.98
CA VAL A 137 -32.98 -22.24 -4.09
C VAL A 137 -32.09 -22.52 -2.90
N VAL A 138 -32.25 -23.68 -2.25
CA VAL A 138 -31.41 -24.11 -1.13
C VAL A 138 -29.95 -24.22 -1.54
N ALA A 139 -29.66 -24.86 -2.67
CA ALA A 139 -28.31 -24.96 -3.21
C ALA A 139 -27.69 -23.58 -3.47
N SER A 140 -28.48 -22.61 -3.94
CA SER A 140 -28.02 -21.24 -4.23
C SER A 140 -27.66 -20.46 -2.97
N ILE A 141 -28.48 -20.58 -1.93
CA ILE A 141 -28.22 -19.97 -0.63
C ILE A 141 -26.94 -20.52 0.00
N ILE A 142 -26.56 -21.76 -0.29
CA ILE A 142 -25.32 -22.37 0.22
C ILE A 142 -24.12 -22.04 -0.67
N LEU A 143 -24.23 -22.26 -1.98
CA LEU A 143 -23.09 -22.20 -2.90
C LEU A 143 -22.61 -20.78 -3.15
N ILE A 144 -23.49 -19.78 -3.23
CA ILE A 144 -23.08 -18.39 -3.48
C ILE A 144 -22.25 -17.85 -2.30
N PRO A 145 -22.74 -17.83 -1.05
CA PRO A 145 -21.93 -17.43 0.10
C PRO A 145 -20.74 -18.35 0.34
N GLY A 146 -20.89 -19.66 0.11
CA GLY A 146 -19.81 -20.64 0.25
C GLY A 146 -18.63 -20.35 -0.69
N SER A 147 -18.91 -20.02 -1.95
CA SER A 147 -17.88 -19.62 -2.92
C SER A 147 -17.18 -18.31 -2.52
N TRP A 148 -17.93 -17.34 -2.00
CA TRP A 148 -17.37 -16.09 -1.48
C TRP A 148 -16.46 -16.33 -0.28
N LEU A 149 -16.90 -17.13 0.70
CA LEU A 149 -16.10 -17.50 1.87
C LEU A 149 -14.84 -18.27 1.48
N ALA A 150 -14.95 -19.23 0.55
CA ALA A 150 -13.80 -19.95 0.02
C ALA A 150 -12.80 -18.99 -0.63
N ALA A 151 -13.27 -18.01 -1.40
CA ALA A 151 -12.41 -16.98 -1.99
C ALA A 151 -11.70 -16.12 -0.93
N GLN A 152 -12.37 -15.78 0.19
CA GLN A 152 -11.74 -15.06 1.31
C GLN A 152 -10.68 -15.91 2.01
N TYR A 153 -10.97 -17.19 2.24
CA TYR A 153 -9.99 -18.12 2.81
C TYR A 153 -8.75 -18.25 1.91
N MET A 154 -8.93 -18.32 0.60
CA MET A 154 -7.82 -18.34 -0.35
C MET A 154 -6.99 -17.05 -0.31
N ASN A 155 -7.61 -15.88 -0.14
CA ASN A 155 -6.89 -14.61 0.04
C ASN A 155 -6.01 -14.63 1.28
N TYR A 156 -6.54 -15.15 2.39
CA TYR A 156 -5.79 -15.28 3.62
C TYR A 156 -4.58 -16.21 3.43
N ARG A 157 -4.78 -17.37 2.80
CA ARG A 157 -3.69 -18.32 2.51
C ARG A 157 -2.62 -17.72 1.60
N ILE A 158 -3.01 -16.95 0.57
CA ILE A 158 -2.07 -16.24 -0.30
C ILE A 158 -1.28 -15.22 0.52
N ALA A 159 -1.94 -14.43 1.36
CA ALA A 159 -1.26 -13.42 2.18
C ALA A 159 -0.23 -14.06 3.12
N VAL A 160 -0.58 -15.16 3.79
CA VAL A 160 0.34 -15.91 4.68
C VAL A 160 1.53 -16.48 3.90
N GLU A 161 1.31 -17.00 2.70
CA GLU A 161 2.40 -17.55 1.88
C GLU A 161 3.36 -16.47 1.39
N VAL A 162 2.82 -15.31 0.99
CA VAL A 162 3.62 -14.14 0.62
C VAL A 162 4.42 -13.63 1.82
N GLU A 163 3.80 -13.55 2.99
CA GLU A 163 4.46 -13.12 4.24
C GLU A 163 5.64 -14.04 4.58
N ARG A 164 5.41 -15.36 4.61
CA ARG A 164 6.46 -16.37 4.84
C ARG A 164 7.61 -16.24 3.85
N TYR A 165 7.31 -16.06 2.57
CA TYR A 165 8.35 -15.90 1.55
C TYR A 165 9.28 -14.71 1.85
N TYR A 166 8.74 -13.58 2.32
CA TYR A 166 9.56 -12.44 2.69
C TYR A 166 10.28 -12.60 4.02
N GLU A 167 9.70 -13.33 4.99
CA GLU A 167 10.37 -13.69 6.24
C GLU A 167 11.59 -14.58 5.98
N ASP A 168 11.47 -15.53 5.06
CA ASP A 168 12.55 -16.44 4.65
C ASP A 168 13.63 -15.73 3.79
N ASN A 169 13.27 -14.61 3.15
CA ASN A 169 14.15 -13.86 2.26
C ASN A 169 14.31 -12.38 2.71
N PRO A 170 14.86 -12.12 3.91
CA PRO A 170 14.90 -10.76 4.48
C PRO A 170 15.83 -9.81 3.72
N HIS A 171 16.74 -10.35 2.90
CA HIS A 171 17.67 -9.58 2.07
C HIS A 171 17.04 -9.10 0.75
N LEU A 172 15.88 -9.65 0.39
CA LEU A 172 15.14 -9.27 -0.79
C LEU A 172 14.68 -7.81 -0.67
N HIS A 173 14.87 -7.05 -1.74
CA HIS A 173 14.56 -5.61 -1.79
C HIS A 173 15.31 -4.73 -0.80
N ARG A 174 16.42 -5.17 -0.21
CA ARG A 174 17.10 -4.36 0.82
C ARG A 174 17.50 -2.97 0.28
N ARG A 175 17.94 -2.90 -0.99
CA ARG A 175 18.36 -1.65 -1.63
C ARG A 175 17.17 -0.77 -1.95
N GLU A 176 16.11 -1.37 -2.48
CA GLU A 176 14.85 -0.76 -2.87
C GLU A 176 14.15 -0.19 -1.62
N LYS A 177 14.05 -0.97 -0.53
CA LYS A 177 13.50 -0.53 0.76
C LYS A 177 14.28 0.63 1.38
N LEU A 178 15.61 0.64 1.23
CA LEU A 178 16.44 1.74 1.69
C LEU A 178 16.21 3.00 0.85
N TYR A 179 16.16 2.85 -0.48
CA TYR A 179 15.84 3.94 -1.39
C TYR A 179 14.44 4.52 -1.11
N LEU A 180 13.42 3.66 -0.91
CA LEU A 180 12.07 4.07 -0.54
C LEU A 180 12.04 4.77 0.82
N LYS A 181 12.84 4.33 1.80
CA LYS A 181 12.99 5.02 3.09
C LYS A 181 13.50 6.46 2.89
N GLU A 182 14.58 6.62 2.14
CA GLU A 182 15.19 7.93 1.88
C GLU A 182 14.24 8.86 1.13
N LEU A 183 13.58 8.35 0.08
CA LEU A 183 12.56 9.10 -0.64
C LEU A 183 11.41 9.50 0.30
N ASN A 184 10.90 8.58 1.10
CA ASN A 184 9.79 8.88 2.00
C ASN A 184 10.17 9.93 3.06
N GLN A 185 11.40 9.88 3.58
CA GLN A 185 11.91 10.93 4.47
C GLN A 185 11.97 12.30 3.77
N ARG A 186 12.38 12.36 2.49
CA ARG A 186 12.36 13.62 1.73
C ARG A 186 10.94 14.16 1.58
N LEU A 187 9.96 13.30 1.29
CA LEU A 187 8.55 13.70 1.18
C LEU A 187 7.97 14.21 2.50
N ILE A 188 8.28 13.55 3.62
CA ILE A 188 7.91 14.02 4.98
C ILE A 188 8.52 15.40 5.24
N ASN A 189 9.79 15.61 4.90
CA ASN A 189 10.44 16.91 5.07
C ASN A 189 9.81 18.00 4.20
N THR A 190 9.46 17.68 2.95
CA THR A 190 8.70 18.57 2.06
C THR A 190 7.34 18.93 2.68
N LEU A 191 6.61 17.93 3.18
CA LEU A 191 5.31 18.14 3.84
C LEU A 191 5.45 19.09 5.04
N ILE A 192 6.37 18.81 5.97
CA ILE A 192 6.63 19.66 7.14
C ILE A 192 6.98 21.09 6.72
N SER A 193 7.83 21.25 5.71
CA SER A 193 8.25 22.58 5.22
C SER A 193 7.06 23.38 4.70
N HIS A 194 6.16 22.75 3.93
CA HIS A 194 4.95 23.40 3.43
C HIS A 194 3.95 23.71 4.56
N LEU A 195 3.76 22.80 5.52
CA LEU A 195 2.88 23.03 6.67
C LEU A 195 3.37 24.23 7.51
N LYS A 196 4.68 24.34 7.74
CA LYS A 196 5.29 25.51 8.40
C LYS A 196 5.06 26.79 7.59
N ALA A 197 5.37 26.76 6.30
CA ALA A 197 5.27 27.93 5.43
C ALA A 197 3.84 28.47 5.33
N TRP A 198 2.86 27.56 5.32
CA TRP A 198 1.44 27.89 5.19
C TRP A 198 0.72 28.00 6.53
N ARG A 199 1.42 27.80 7.66
CA ARG A 199 0.88 27.85 9.03
C ARG A 199 -0.35 26.94 9.21
N MET A 200 -0.31 25.75 8.63
CA MET A 200 -1.37 24.76 8.71
C MET A 200 -1.23 23.89 9.97
N ASP A 201 -2.36 23.40 10.49
CA ASP A 201 -2.36 22.48 11.63
C ASP A 201 -1.83 21.10 11.19
N PRO A 202 -0.75 20.57 11.79
CA PRO A 202 -0.24 19.24 11.46
C PRO A 202 -1.24 18.11 11.75
N ARG A 203 -2.23 18.33 12.61
CA ARG A 203 -3.27 17.33 12.93
C ARG A 203 -4.18 17.03 11.74
N ASP A 204 -4.39 18.00 10.85
CA ASP A 204 -5.17 17.82 9.62
C ASP A 204 -4.49 16.89 8.61
N TYR A 205 -3.21 16.59 8.85
CA TYR A 205 -2.35 15.74 8.02
C TYR A 205 -1.86 14.51 8.79
N ALA A 206 -2.64 14.05 9.77
CA ALA A 206 -2.41 12.78 10.44
C ALA A 206 -2.41 11.63 9.42
N MET A 207 -1.43 10.74 9.54
CA MET A 207 -1.22 9.66 8.57
C MET A 207 -0.89 8.33 9.26
N GLY A 208 -1.24 7.24 8.59
CA GLY A 208 -0.99 5.88 9.09
C GLY A 208 0.32 5.32 8.54
N LEU A 209 1.37 5.26 9.36
CA LEU A 209 2.66 4.67 8.99
C LEU A 209 2.86 3.32 9.67
N TYR A 210 3.45 2.39 8.95
CA TYR A 210 3.91 1.09 9.41
C TYR A 210 5.31 1.15 10.02
N ASN A 211 6.17 2.04 9.53
CA ASN A 211 7.50 2.28 10.10
C ASN A 211 7.55 3.61 10.88
N VAL A 212 8.32 3.61 11.97
CA VAL A 212 8.53 4.79 12.84
C VAL A 212 9.96 5.31 12.80
N ASP A 213 10.76 4.85 11.82
CA ASP A 213 12.18 5.19 11.69
C ASP A 213 12.43 6.49 10.90
N TYR A 214 11.40 7.34 10.82
CA TYR A 214 11.42 8.65 10.17
C TYR A 214 11.68 9.77 11.17
N GLN A 215 12.36 10.81 10.71
CA GLN A 215 12.55 12.06 11.44
C GLN A 215 11.39 13.02 11.18
N GLY A 216 11.07 13.87 12.15
CA GLY A 216 10.03 14.89 12.02
C GLY A 216 8.60 14.34 12.10
N ILE A 217 8.39 13.18 12.73
CA ILE A 217 7.06 12.64 13.01
C ILE A 217 6.87 12.46 14.52
N THR A 218 5.65 12.69 14.99
CA THR A 218 5.21 12.39 16.36
C THR A 218 4.15 11.32 16.32
N ILE A 219 4.33 10.26 17.11
CA ILE A 219 3.35 9.17 17.24
C ILE A 219 2.22 9.65 18.14
N VAL A 220 1.00 9.69 17.60
CA VAL A 220 -0.22 10.00 18.36
C VAL A 220 -0.83 8.72 18.92
N GLU A 221 -0.85 7.65 18.11
CA GLU A 221 -1.45 6.38 18.53
C GLU A 221 -0.65 5.18 18.02
N ALA A 222 -0.47 4.18 18.88
CA ALA A 222 0.18 2.92 18.56
C ALA A 222 -0.76 1.95 17.79
N PRO A 223 -0.21 0.94 17.09
CA PRO A 223 -0.98 -0.13 16.48
C PRO A 223 -1.73 -0.97 17.54
N THR A 224 -2.89 -1.50 17.16
CA THR A 224 -3.73 -2.37 17.99
C THR A 224 -3.94 -3.72 17.29
N SER A 225 -4.64 -4.66 17.93
CA SER A 225 -4.96 -5.95 17.30
C SER A 225 -5.70 -5.78 15.96
N LEU A 226 -6.53 -4.74 15.84
CA LEU A 226 -7.30 -4.41 14.63
C LEU A 226 -6.51 -3.50 13.67
N ARG A 227 -5.75 -2.53 14.19
CA ARG A 227 -5.00 -1.56 13.38
C ARG A 227 -3.51 -1.92 13.34
N LYS A 228 -3.01 -2.26 12.15
CA LYS A 228 -1.61 -2.67 11.97
C LYS A 228 -0.63 -1.52 11.68
N TYR A 229 -1.00 -0.27 11.95
CA TYR A 229 -0.18 0.92 11.69
C TYR A 229 -0.22 1.91 12.88
N TYR A 230 0.80 2.76 12.96
CA TYR A 230 0.90 3.91 13.85
C TYR A 230 0.18 5.10 13.25
N THR A 231 -0.61 5.81 14.06
CA THR A 231 -1.13 7.13 13.67
C THR A 231 -0.08 8.16 14.05
N VAL A 232 0.45 8.88 13.06
CA VAL A 232 1.49 9.89 13.27
C VAL A 232 1.06 11.24 12.73
N ILE A 233 1.60 12.31 13.32
CA ILE A 233 1.46 13.68 12.83
C ILE A 233 2.85 14.27 12.52
N PRO A 234 2.96 15.16 11.52
CA PRO A 234 4.20 15.89 11.26
C PRO A 234 4.61 16.75 12.46
N ASP A 235 5.87 16.64 12.89
CA ASP A 235 6.44 17.44 13.97
C ASP A 235 7.04 18.74 13.41
N LEU A 236 6.38 19.85 13.69
CA LEU A 236 6.84 21.18 13.27
C LEU A 236 7.96 21.72 14.17
N SER A 237 8.23 21.13 15.34
CA SER A 237 9.23 21.63 16.29
C SER A 237 10.67 21.21 15.95
N GLY A 238 10.84 20.12 15.20
CA GLY A 238 12.14 19.44 15.05
C GLY A 238 13.14 20.01 14.03
N MET A 239 12.71 20.82 13.05
CA MET A 239 13.62 21.29 11.97
C MET A 239 14.51 22.48 12.34
N ASP A 240 14.27 23.16 13.45
CA ASP A 240 15.12 24.29 13.86
C ASP A 240 16.41 23.81 14.54
N ARG A 241 16.54 22.50 14.76
CA ARG A 241 17.78 21.84 15.18
C ARG A 241 18.59 21.52 13.93
N GLU A 242 19.48 22.45 13.58
CA GLU A 242 20.53 22.26 12.58
C GLU A 242 21.10 20.83 12.71
N PRO A 243 21.20 20.05 11.61
CA PRO A 243 21.79 18.72 11.70
C PRO A 243 23.17 18.89 12.29
N VAL A 244 23.41 18.24 13.44
CA VAL A 244 24.73 18.21 14.09
C VAL A 244 25.70 17.68 13.03
N ARG A 245 26.35 18.62 12.35
CA ARG A 245 27.33 18.36 11.31
C ARG A 245 28.42 17.60 12.02
N GLY A 246 28.38 16.28 11.89
CA GLY A 246 29.24 15.38 12.64
C GLY A 246 30.64 15.94 12.59
N LYS A 247 31.16 16.33 13.77
CA LYS A 247 32.57 16.68 13.93
C LYS A 247 33.31 15.48 13.37
N LYS A 248 33.83 15.62 12.14
CA LYS A 248 34.86 14.74 11.58
C LYS A 248 35.96 14.77 12.64
N GLY A 249 35.99 13.74 13.47
CA GLY A 249 37.08 13.51 14.39
C GLY A 249 38.32 13.46 13.54
N ARG A 250 39.14 14.51 13.62
CA ARG A 250 40.53 14.49 13.19
C ARG A 250 41.16 13.33 13.96
N ARG A 251 41.22 12.16 13.33
CA ARG A 251 42.13 11.10 13.74
C ARG A 251 43.53 11.71 13.63
N ARG A 252 44.12 12.05 14.77
CA ARG A 252 45.56 12.34 14.87
C ARG A 252 46.28 11.12 14.27
N ALA A 253 47.10 11.38 13.26
CA ALA A 253 48.04 10.41 12.76
C ALA A 253 48.99 10.02 13.91
N SER A 254 48.89 8.78 14.35
CA SER A 254 49.89 8.16 15.22
C SER A 254 51.18 8.06 14.40
N GLN A 255 52.23 8.77 14.83
CA GLN A 255 53.58 8.58 14.32
C GLN A 255 54.03 7.13 14.57
N PRO A 256 54.67 6.46 13.61
CA PRO A 256 55.30 5.17 13.87
C PRO A 256 56.55 5.34 14.74
N PRO A 257 56.87 4.36 15.59
CA PRO A 257 58.06 4.41 16.43
C PRO A 257 59.33 4.31 15.58
N ARG A 258 60.31 5.18 15.88
CA ARG A 258 61.70 5.09 15.39
C ARG A 258 62.27 3.73 15.79
N ARG A 259 62.74 2.95 14.82
CA ARG A 259 63.63 1.82 15.06
C ARG A 259 64.99 2.36 15.46
N GLU A 260 65.44 2.04 16.67
CA GLU A 260 66.84 2.15 17.05
C GLU A 260 67.59 0.98 16.43
N SER A 261 68.68 1.32 15.75
CA SER A 261 69.65 0.43 15.15
C SER A 261 70.56 -0.18 16.21
N SER A 262 70.72 -1.50 16.18
CA SER A 262 71.86 -2.23 16.73
C SER A 262 72.29 -3.26 15.69
#